data_AF-A0A665TWL1-F1
#
_entry.id   AF-A0A665TWL1-F1
#
_cell.length_a   1.000
_cell.length_b   1.000
_cell.length_c   1.000
_cell.angle_alpha   90.00
_cell.angle_beta   90.00
_cell.angle_gamma   90.00
#
_symmetry.space_group_name_H-M   'P 1'
#
loop_
_entity.id
_entity.type
_entity.pdbx_description
1 polymer ?
#
loop_
_entity_poly.entity_id
_entity_poly.type
_entity_poly.pdbx_seq_one_letter_code
_entity_poly.pdbx_strand_id
1 'polypeptide(L)'
;FYALVFVMFHLFLLSSMSEKGATALVQTQLDDSPKIRKRSQKKQLSLEAQRISRTLENCIGQMEIVAALPAILHLNSESAVVDEDLSGLLRKHQILSDKLETLQGFKQKSEGEDEEARTRAKAQLEKEFKNSVRDLLRLVRAHPHAIFYLRSEGGMEVGECENKLIRELKMFHSHMSVKLLTSVQEEQQLIFQKPAPPSPPQNLQHIALQEEKITAARKEIDERIYLEKNEIIKLEHSLQENNPQEVSVSFAAKQPHIMLSEKQASMKQEMDQLNVQLNNLILENRRAEKALKETCEKVETEIEFLLQRFDAEMEENQAELELNTIENEREEEELSRLEKPFSVLEEEYNDILEKRQLAEEKREQEMRELALKTRTAILAQAWWRGYSTRKALKNKVKSKKAKKGKKK
;
A
#
# COMPACT_ATOMS: atom_id res chain seq x y z
N PHE A 1 -3.74 -2.80 15.67
CA PHE A 1 -3.50 -3.26 14.29
C PHE A 1 -3.78 -2.17 13.23
N TYR A 2 -5.02 -1.69 13.04
CA TYR A 2 -5.33 -0.65 12.03
C TYR A 2 -4.63 0.70 12.24
N ALA A 3 -4.41 1.13 13.49
CA ALA A 3 -3.65 2.36 13.78
C ALA A 3 -2.16 2.26 13.40
N LEU A 4 -1.56 1.08 13.55
CA LEU A 4 -0.17 0.79 13.18
C LEU A 4 0.02 0.72 11.66
N VAL A 5 -0.96 0.17 10.94
CA VAL A 5 -0.98 0.13 9.47
C VAL A 5 -1.14 1.54 8.88
N PHE A 6 -1.96 2.39 9.50
CA PHE A 6 -2.15 3.78 9.09
C PHE A 6 -0.89 4.66 9.35
N VAL A 7 -0.18 4.39 10.45
CA VAL A 7 1.11 5.02 10.75
C VAL A 7 2.22 4.56 9.78
N MET A 8 2.21 3.29 9.35
CA MET A 8 3.13 2.75 8.36
C MET A 8 2.97 3.38 6.97
N PHE A 9 1.74 3.51 6.47
CA PHE A 9 1.49 4.07 5.14
C PHE A 9 1.91 5.56 5.06
N HIS A 10 1.75 6.30 6.16
CA HIS A 10 2.14 7.71 6.22
C HIS A 10 3.63 7.94 6.52
N LEU A 11 4.31 7.09 7.30
CA LEU A 11 5.76 7.19 7.52
C LEU A 11 6.55 6.89 6.24
N PHE A 12 6.04 6.00 5.39
CA PHE A 12 6.60 5.71 4.08
C PHE A 12 6.50 6.93 3.13
N LEU A 13 5.34 7.60 3.09
CA LEU A 13 5.13 8.80 2.27
C LEU A 13 5.94 10.02 2.74
N LEU A 14 6.14 10.19 4.05
CA LEU A 14 6.87 11.34 4.62
C LEU A 14 8.39 11.23 4.48
N SER A 15 8.96 10.02 4.45
CA SER A 15 10.39 9.83 4.17
C SER A 15 10.75 10.15 2.72
N SER A 16 9.80 10.02 1.79
CA SER A 16 10.01 10.36 0.38
C SER A 16 10.00 11.86 0.09
N MET A 17 9.45 12.70 0.99
CA MET A 17 9.34 14.15 0.79
C MET A 17 10.39 14.99 1.56
N SER A 18 11.26 14.37 2.35
CA SER A 18 12.29 15.03 3.16
C SER A 18 13.71 14.84 2.59
N GLU A 19 13.87 14.85 1.27
CA GLU A 19 15.19 14.89 0.59
C GLU A 19 15.35 16.16 -0.28
N LYS A 20 14.86 17.31 0.20
CA LYS A 20 15.23 18.62 -0.36
C LYS A 20 15.80 19.51 0.73
N GLY A 21 17.11 19.41 0.93
CA GLY A 21 17.85 20.36 1.76
C GLY A 21 19.11 19.77 2.39
N ALA A 22 20.21 19.79 1.64
CA ALA A 22 21.59 20.00 2.14
C ALA A 22 22.61 19.73 1.02
N THR A 23 22.67 20.61 0.03
CA THR A 23 23.88 20.80 -0.79
C THR A 23 24.77 21.83 -0.12
N ALA A 24 25.88 21.42 0.50
CA ALA A 24 27.07 22.24 0.64
C ALA A 24 28.25 21.43 1.22
N LEU A 25 29.35 21.44 0.44
CA LEU A 25 30.76 21.40 0.83
C LEU A 25 31.21 20.52 2.01
N VAL A 26 32.19 19.65 1.76
CA VAL A 26 33.60 19.86 2.14
C VAL A 26 34.45 18.79 1.43
N GLN A 27 35.26 19.25 0.47
CA GLN A 27 36.44 18.53 -0.01
C GLN A 27 37.60 18.89 0.90
N THR A 28 38.27 17.91 1.50
CA THR A 28 39.68 18.03 1.87
C THR A 28 40.33 16.65 2.01
N GLN A 29 41.16 16.33 1.01
CA GLN A 29 42.48 15.69 1.07
C GLN A 29 42.86 14.92 2.35
N LEU A 30 43.20 13.63 2.23
CA LEU A 30 44.28 13.01 3.00
C LEU A 30 44.73 11.65 2.43
N ASP A 31 45.96 11.68 1.90
CA ASP A 31 47.05 10.70 1.84
C ASP A 31 46.88 9.27 1.30
N ASP A 32 47.72 9.02 0.29
CA ASP A 32 48.17 7.74 -0.23
C ASP A 32 49.10 6.99 0.74
N SER A 33 48.79 5.73 1.04
CA SER A 33 49.81 4.65 1.00
C SER A 33 49.19 3.25 1.05
N PRO A 34 49.63 2.31 0.19
CA PRO A 34 48.97 1.04 -0.04
C PRO A 34 49.56 -0.07 0.84
N LYS A 35 48.81 -0.54 1.85
CA LYS A 35 49.11 -1.83 2.52
C LYS A 35 47.84 -2.66 2.71
N ILE A 36 47.68 -3.61 1.79
CA ILE A 36 47.20 -4.98 1.99
C ILE A 36 46.03 -5.09 2.98
N ARG A 37 44.81 -4.90 2.47
CA ARG A 37 43.64 -5.60 2.99
C ARG A 37 43.17 -6.56 1.90
N LYS A 38 43.44 -7.86 2.10
CA LYS A 38 42.67 -8.94 1.46
C LYS A 38 41.22 -8.80 1.95
N ARG A 39 40.49 -7.87 1.35
CA ARG A 39 39.05 -7.70 1.54
C ARG A 39 38.44 -8.68 0.56
N SER A 40 37.86 -9.76 1.09
CA SER A 40 36.87 -10.56 0.37
C SER A 40 36.00 -9.59 -0.43
N GLN A 41 36.01 -9.72 -1.75
CA GLN A 41 35.23 -8.89 -2.65
C GLN A 41 33.74 -9.22 -2.44
N LYS A 42 33.18 -8.81 -1.29
CA LYS A 42 31.76 -8.51 -1.24
C LYS A 42 31.61 -7.33 -2.21
N LYS A 43 30.94 -7.56 -3.33
CA LYS A 43 30.45 -6.48 -4.19
C LYS A 43 29.93 -5.38 -3.27
N GLN A 44 30.51 -4.20 -3.38
CA GLN A 44 29.98 -3.07 -2.63
C GLN A 44 28.72 -2.64 -3.37
N LEU A 45 27.62 -2.46 -2.63
CA LEU A 45 26.40 -1.86 -3.16
C LEU A 45 26.76 -0.55 -3.87
N SER A 46 26.07 -0.23 -4.97
CA SER A 46 26.16 1.11 -5.56
C SER A 46 25.77 2.18 -4.54
N LEU A 47 26.13 3.44 -4.78
CA LEU A 47 25.79 4.53 -3.85
C LEU A 47 24.26 4.65 -3.68
N GLU A 48 23.51 4.43 -4.74
CA GLU A 48 22.04 4.40 -4.76
C GLU A 48 21.51 3.20 -3.98
N ALA A 49 22.06 2.01 -4.22
CA ALA A 49 21.68 0.79 -3.51
C ALA A 49 22.00 0.84 -2.01
N GLN A 50 23.11 1.49 -1.65
CA GLN A 50 23.48 1.73 -0.26
C GLN A 50 22.54 2.75 0.40
N ARG A 51 22.09 3.78 -0.32
CA ARG A 51 21.05 4.71 0.18
C ARG A 51 19.75 3.95 0.43
N ILE A 52 19.30 3.13 -0.51
CA ILE A 52 18.09 2.31 -0.37
C ILE A 52 18.21 1.37 0.85
N SER A 53 19.34 0.67 1.00
CA SER A 53 19.61 -0.21 2.15
C SER A 53 19.55 0.55 3.47
N ARG A 54 20.21 1.71 3.56
CA ARG A 54 20.22 2.54 4.78
C ARG A 54 18.84 3.09 5.11
N THR A 55 18.06 3.47 4.11
CA THR A 55 16.68 3.92 4.34
C THR A 55 15.83 2.80 4.92
N LEU A 56 15.95 1.58 4.40
CA LEU A 56 15.25 0.41 4.94
C LEU A 56 15.71 0.06 6.36
N GLU A 57 17.02 0.07 6.62
CA GLU A 57 17.58 -0.13 7.97
C GLU A 57 17.06 0.92 8.96
N ASN A 58 16.99 2.19 8.54
CA ASN A 58 16.43 3.27 9.34
C ASN A 58 14.94 3.08 9.61
N CYS A 59 14.16 2.63 8.62
CA CYS A 59 12.74 2.30 8.80
C CYS A 59 12.54 1.14 9.78
N ILE A 60 13.35 0.09 9.68
CA ILE A 60 13.33 -1.04 10.62
C ILE A 60 13.65 -0.55 12.03
N GLY A 61 14.71 0.25 12.20
CA GLY A 61 15.06 0.82 13.50
C GLY A 61 13.96 1.69 14.10
N GLN A 62 13.30 2.53 13.28
CA GLN A 62 12.15 3.31 13.73
C GLN A 62 10.97 2.43 14.15
N MET A 63 10.67 1.37 13.39
CA MET A 63 9.61 0.42 13.75
C MET A 63 9.91 -0.29 15.07
N GLU A 64 11.16 -0.72 15.28
CA GLU A 64 11.57 -1.34 16.53
C GLU A 64 11.39 -0.39 17.73
N ILE A 65 11.70 0.89 17.55
CA ILE A 65 11.50 1.91 18.59
C ILE A 65 10.00 2.06 18.88
N VAL A 66 9.18 2.24 17.85
CA VAL A 66 7.72 2.42 17.98
C VAL A 66 7.06 1.19 18.61
N ALA A 67 7.47 -0.01 18.23
CA ALA A 67 6.98 -1.26 18.81
C ALA A 67 7.33 -1.41 20.30
N ALA A 68 8.43 -0.80 20.75
CA ALA A 68 8.82 -0.77 22.17
C ALA A 68 8.17 0.38 22.95
N LEU A 69 7.56 1.38 22.30
CA LEU A 69 6.98 2.55 22.97
C LEU A 69 5.92 2.18 24.01
N PRO A 70 4.95 1.27 23.77
CA PRO A 70 3.97 0.91 24.79
C PRO A 70 4.62 0.37 26.08
N ALA A 71 5.64 -0.49 25.95
CA ALA A 71 6.38 -1.00 27.10
C ALA A 71 7.17 0.11 27.83
N ILE A 72 7.76 1.04 27.09
CA ILE A 72 8.48 2.19 27.65
C ILE A 72 7.53 3.14 28.39
N LEU A 73 6.32 3.34 27.89
CA LEU A 73 5.29 4.18 28.52
C LEU A 73 4.84 3.61 29.87
N HIS A 74 4.72 2.29 29.99
CA HIS A 74 4.44 1.63 31.26
C HIS A 74 5.57 1.86 32.29
N LEU A 75 6.84 1.72 31.87
CA LEU A 75 8.00 1.90 32.75
C LEU A 75 8.23 3.34 33.19
N ASN A 76 7.93 4.33 32.34
CA ASN A 76 8.03 5.75 32.68
C ASN A 76 7.00 6.19 33.75
N SER A 77 5.96 5.37 34.00
CA SER A 77 5.06 5.58 35.13
C SER A 77 5.67 5.15 36.47
N GLU A 78 6.71 4.31 36.44
CA GLU A 78 7.32 3.65 37.61
C GLU A 78 8.77 4.10 37.88
N SER A 79 9.49 4.57 36.85
CA SER A 79 10.91 4.95 36.93
C SER A 79 11.12 6.47 36.90
N ALA A 80 11.85 6.99 37.90
CA ALA A 80 12.19 8.40 38.06
C ALA A 80 13.52 8.82 37.37
N VAL A 81 14.13 7.96 36.55
CA VAL A 81 15.55 8.08 36.15
C VAL A 81 15.75 8.44 34.67
N VAL A 82 14.71 8.91 33.97
CA VAL A 82 14.81 9.28 32.55
C VAL A 82 14.97 10.79 32.40
N ASP A 83 15.85 11.24 31.49
CA ASP A 83 16.03 12.65 31.08
C ASP A 83 14.69 13.41 31.06
N GLU A 84 14.65 14.60 31.68
CA GLU A 84 13.44 15.43 31.84
C GLU A 84 12.75 15.73 30.49
N ASP A 85 13.54 15.88 29.42
CA ASP A 85 13.03 16.10 28.07
C ASP A 85 12.34 14.85 27.49
N LEU A 86 12.90 13.65 27.75
CA LEU A 86 12.33 12.39 27.28
C LEU A 86 11.08 12.01 28.08
N SER A 87 11.11 12.18 29.40
CA SER A 87 9.95 11.92 30.27
C SER A 87 8.80 12.88 29.94
N GLY A 88 9.10 14.15 29.64
CA GLY A 88 8.13 15.15 29.19
C GLY A 88 7.48 14.82 27.84
N LEU A 89 8.24 14.34 26.86
CA LEU A 89 7.70 13.91 25.57
C LEU A 89 6.87 12.62 25.68
N LEU A 90 7.31 11.65 26.47
CA LEU A 90 6.57 10.41 26.73
C LEU A 90 5.23 10.71 27.41
N ARG A 91 5.20 11.61 28.39
CA ARG A 91 3.95 12.05 29.05
C ARG A 91 2.99 12.74 28.08
N LYS A 92 3.50 13.61 27.21
CA LYS A 92 2.69 14.24 26.15
C LYS A 92 2.10 13.20 25.20
N HIS A 93 2.90 12.21 24.80
CA HIS A 93 2.45 11.13 23.94
C HIS A 93 1.38 10.25 24.63
N GLN A 94 1.56 9.93 25.91
CA GLN A 94 0.57 9.21 26.72
C GLN A 94 -0.78 9.94 26.73
N ILE A 95 -0.78 11.23 27.06
CA ILE A 95 -2.01 12.05 27.11
C ILE A 95 -2.71 12.09 25.73
N LEU A 96 -1.94 12.18 24.65
CA LEU A 96 -2.50 12.15 23.29
C LEU A 96 -3.05 10.77 22.92
N SER A 97 -2.39 9.69 23.36
CA SER A 97 -2.86 8.31 23.19
C SER A 97 -4.20 8.09 23.91
N ASP A 98 -4.30 8.49 25.18
CA ASP A 98 -5.52 8.35 26.00
C ASP A 98 -6.68 9.18 25.41
N LYS A 99 -6.39 10.39 24.91
CA LYS A 99 -7.37 11.23 24.20
C LYS A 99 -7.86 10.61 22.90
N LEU A 100 -6.98 9.92 22.16
CA LEU A 100 -7.34 9.24 20.91
C LEU A 100 -8.23 8.02 21.19
N GLU A 101 -7.89 7.25 22.22
CA GLU A 101 -8.65 6.07 22.65
C GLU A 101 -10.05 6.45 23.15
N THR A 102 -10.16 7.48 23.99
CA THR A 102 -11.45 7.99 24.48
C THR A 102 -12.35 8.48 23.34
N LEU A 103 -11.82 9.25 22.37
CA LEU A 103 -12.61 9.68 21.20
C LEU A 103 -13.04 8.52 20.29
N GLN A 104 -12.23 7.46 20.21
CA GLN A 104 -12.58 6.24 19.47
C GLN A 104 -13.70 5.47 20.17
N GLY A 105 -13.73 5.44 21.51
CA GLY A 105 -14.84 4.89 22.30
C GLY A 105 -16.16 5.66 22.18
N PHE A 106 -16.11 6.99 22.03
CA PHE A 106 -17.31 7.82 21.82
C PHE A 106 -17.96 7.62 20.42
N LYS A 107 -17.32 6.92 19.49
CA LYS A 107 -17.84 6.71 18.12
C LYS A 107 -19.06 5.76 18.07
N GLN A 108 -19.36 5.05 19.16
CA GLN A 108 -20.47 4.08 19.23
C GLN A 108 -21.81 4.63 19.77
N LYS A 109 -21.91 5.90 20.20
CA LYS A 109 -23.09 6.35 20.98
C LYS A 109 -23.76 7.67 20.59
N SER A 110 -23.36 8.40 19.54
CA SER A 110 -24.11 9.59 19.14
C SER A 110 -24.06 9.84 17.63
N GLU A 111 -25.19 9.60 16.98
CA GLU A 111 -25.54 10.21 15.69
C GLU A 111 -26.17 11.58 16.01
N GLY A 112 -25.43 12.66 15.75
CA GLY A 112 -25.91 14.03 16.00
C GLY A 112 -25.05 15.07 15.28
N GLU A 113 -25.68 16.19 14.95
CA GLU A 113 -25.37 17.22 13.93
C GLU A 113 -24.01 17.96 14.01
N ASP A 114 -23.01 17.44 14.72
CA ASP A 114 -21.67 18.05 14.87
C ASP A 114 -20.53 17.17 14.30
N GLU A 115 -20.85 16.35 13.30
CA GLU A 115 -19.88 15.44 12.65
C GLU A 115 -18.72 16.19 11.98
N GLU A 116 -18.95 17.39 11.43
CA GLU A 116 -17.90 18.15 10.75
C GLU A 116 -16.90 18.82 11.72
N ALA A 117 -17.36 19.32 12.87
CA ALA A 117 -16.44 19.82 13.90
C ALA A 117 -15.68 18.66 14.57
N ARG A 118 -16.36 17.52 14.77
CA ARG A 118 -15.77 16.32 15.36
C ARG A 118 -14.73 15.66 14.46
N THR A 119 -14.98 15.58 13.15
CA THR A 119 -14.01 15.08 12.16
C THR A 119 -12.79 15.99 12.08
N ARG A 120 -12.98 17.33 12.09
CA ARG A 120 -11.87 18.29 12.16
C ARG A 120 -11.05 18.16 13.44
N ALA A 121 -11.70 18.05 14.60
CA ALA A 121 -11.03 17.84 15.89
C ALA A 121 -10.26 16.51 15.92
N LYS A 122 -10.83 15.44 15.34
CA LYS A 122 -10.16 14.15 15.20
C LYS A 122 -8.92 14.23 14.30
N ALA A 123 -9.04 14.88 13.14
CA ALA A 123 -7.92 15.07 12.22
C ALA A 123 -6.78 15.88 12.87
N GLN A 124 -7.13 16.90 13.66
CA GLN A 124 -6.16 17.68 14.41
C GLN A 124 -5.47 16.85 15.50
N LEU A 125 -6.21 16.04 16.26
CA LEU A 125 -5.63 15.15 17.27
C LEU A 125 -4.73 14.08 16.64
N GLU A 126 -5.13 13.50 15.51
CA GLU A 126 -4.29 12.55 14.76
C GLU A 126 -2.99 13.20 14.29
N LYS A 127 -3.05 14.46 13.85
CA LYS A 127 -1.87 15.24 13.46
C LYS A 127 -0.95 15.50 14.65
N GLU A 128 -1.50 15.86 15.80
CA GLU A 128 -0.73 16.06 17.04
C GLU A 128 -0.10 14.77 17.55
N PHE A 129 -0.83 13.66 17.50
CA PHE A 129 -0.31 12.33 17.80
C PHE A 129 0.86 11.96 16.87
N LYS A 130 0.70 12.14 15.56
CA LYS A 130 1.79 11.93 14.58
C LYS A 130 3.02 12.77 14.90
N ASN A 131 2.83 14.05 15.24
CA ASN A 131 3.93 14.93 15.62
C ASN A 131 4.63 14.42 16.88
N SER A 132 3.89 13.94 17.88
CA SER A 132 4.47 13.39 19.12
C SER A 132 5.35 12.16 18.87
N VAL A 133 4.92 11.23 18.00
CA VAL A 133 5.74 10.06 17.61
C VAL A 133 7.00 10.51 16.87
N ARG A 134 6.88 11.50 15.98
CA ARG A 134 8.04 12.04 15.26
C ARG A 134 9.04 12.71 16.19
N ASP A 135 8.56 13.46 17.18
CA ASP A 135 9.41 14.14 18.14
C ASP A 135 10.11 13.15 19.07
N LEU A 136 9.42 12.08 19.49
CA LEU A 136 10.05 10.94 20.16
C LEU A 136 11.14 10.31 19.29
N LEU A 137 10.85 9.98 18.02
CA LEU A 137 11.84 9.41 17.09
C LEU A 137 13.05 10.33 16.86
N ARG A 138 12.86 11.65 16.82
CA ARG A 138 13.97 12.63 16.74
C ARG A 138 14.83 12.58 18.00
N LEU A 139 14.21 12.51 19.17
CA LEU A 139 14.93 12.44 20.43
C LEU A 139 15.70 11.11 20.57
N VAL A 140 15.13 9.99 20.12
CA VAL A 140 15.83 8.69 20.09
C VAL A 140 17.07 8.75 19.21
N ARG A 141 16.97 9.43 18.07
CA ARG A 141 18.09 9.63 17.15
C ARG A 141 19.18 10.53 17.75
N ALA A 142 18.79 11.52 18.55
CA ALA A 142 19.71 12.39 19.27
C ALA A 142 20.38 11.67 20.47
N HIS A 143 19.66 10.77 21.14
CA HIS A 143 20.13 10.05 22.33
C HIS A 143 19.87 8.52 22.25
N PRO A 144 20.64 7.77 21.42
CA PRO A 144 20.44 6.33 21.25
C PRO A 144 20.59 5.51 22.55
N HIS A 145 21.45 5.97 23.47
CA HIS A 145 21.79 5.26 24.70
C HIS A 145 20.65 5.28 25.73
N ALA A 146 19.87 6.37 25.80
CA ALA A 146 18.77 6.51 26.76
C ALA A 146 17.67 5.46 26.54
N ILE A 147 17.40 5.11 25.28
CA ILE A 147 16.35 4.16 24.93
C ILE A 147 16.86 2.73 24.91
N PHE A 148 18.14 2.52 24.61
CA PHE A 148 18.76 1.21 24.80
C PHE A 148 18.76 0.80 26.29
N TYR A 149 19.04 1.74 27.18
CA TYR A 149 18.95 1.54 28.63
C TYR A 149 17.53 1.14 29.04
N LEU A 150 16.52 1.91 28.62
CA LEU A 150 15.11 1.60 28.87
C LEU A 150 14.70 0.23 28.32
N ARG A 151 15.18 -0.14 27.12
CA ARG A 151 14.92 -1.45 26.49
C ARG A 151 15.58 -2.62 27.22
N SER A 152 16.79 -2.42 27.74
CA SER A 152 17.54 -3.45 28.45
C SER A 152 17.06 -3.69 29.88
N GLU A 153 16.56 -2.64 30.54
CA GLU A 153 16.10 -2.73 31.94
C GLU A 153 14.68 -3.31 32.05
N GLY A 154 13.85 -3.12 31.02
CA GLY A 154 12.42 -3.46 31.04
C GLY A 154 12.02 -4.86 30.61
N GLY A 155 12.94 -5.78 30.28
CA GLY A 155 12.59 -7.16 29.88
C GLY A 155 11.43 -7.25 28.88
N MET A 156 11.49 -6.44 27.82
CA MET A 156 10.30 -6.03 27.06
C MET A 156 9.68 -7.16 26.22
N GLU A 157 8.46 -7.56 26.55
CA GLU A 157 7.59 -8.29 25.63
C GLU A 157 7.00 -7.31 24.60
N VAL A 158 7.72 -7.12 23.49
CA VAL A 158 7.13 -6.55 22.28
C VAL A 158 6.02 -7.48 21.81
N GLY A 159 4.87 -6.93 21.41
CA GLY A 159 3.74 -7.74 20.95
C GLY A 159 4.11 -8.69 19.80
N GLU A 160 3.46 -9.86 19.76
CA GLU A 160 3.78 -10.90 18.77
C GLU A 160 3.61 -10.43 17.32
N CYS A 161 2.63 -9.56 17.07
CA CYS A 161 2.34 -9.00 15.75
C CYS A 161 3.46 -8.06 15.29
N GLU A 162 3.92 -7.19 16.17
CA GLU A 162 4.99 -6.24 15.93
C GLU A 162 6.31 -6.98 15.69
N ASN A 163 6.58 -8.02 16.47
CA ASN A 163 7.75 -8.88 16.29
C ASN A 163 7.73 -9.66 14.96
N LYS A 164 6.57 -10.17 14.55
CA LYS A 164 6.40 -10.79 13.22
C LYS A 164 6.69 -9.78 12.11
N LEU A 165 6.13 -8.58 12.19
CA LEU A 165 6.36 -7.52 11.20
C LEU A 165 7.83 -7.09 11.11
N ILE A 166 8.50 -6.86 12.25
CA ILE A 166 9.93 -6.52 12.29
C ILE A 166 10.77 -7.64 11.67
N ARG A 167 10.43 -8.91 11.94
CA ARG A 167 11.11 -10.07 11.36
C ARG A 167 10.94 -10.11 9.84
N GLU A 168 9.72 -9.95 9.34
CA GLU A 168 9.46 -9.94 7.89
C GLU A 168 10.17 -8.78 7.19
N LEU A 169 10.20 -7.59 7.80
CA LEU A 169 10.95 -6.44 7.27
C LEU A 169 12.46 -6.71 7.22
N LYS A 170 13.03 -7.38 8.23
CA LYS A 170 14.44 -7.80 8.22
C LYS A 170 14.72 -8.84 7.15
N MET A 171 13.81 -9.80 6.95
CA MET A 171 13.90 -10.78 5.87
C MET A 171 13.84 -10.10 4.50
N PHE A 172 12.91 -9.16 4.32
CA PHE A 172 12.78 -8.35 3.11
C PHE A 172 14.04 -7.52 2.83
N HIS A 173 14.59 -6.84 3.84
CA HIS A 173 15.85 -6.11 3.71
C HIS A 173 17.02 -7.01 3.30
N SER A 174 17.10 -8.22 3.87
CA SER A 174 18.12 -9.20 3.49
C SER A 174 17.99 -9.62 2.02
N HIS A 175 16.76 -9.87 1.55
CA HIS A 175 16.46 -10.23 0.17
C HIS A 175 16.75 -9.09 -0.81
N MET A 176 16.34 -7.87 -0.46
CA MET A 176 16.65 -6.67 -1.23
C MET A 176 18.15 -6.41 -1.30
N SER A 177 18.88 -6.62 -0.20
CA SER A 177 20.33 -6.46 -0.19
C SER A 177 21.01 -7.42 -1.16
N VAL A 178 20.51 -8.67 -1.25
CA VAL A 178 20.98 -9.64 -2.26
C VAL A 178 20.65 -9.14 -3.66
N LYS A 179 19.41 -8.75 -3.95
CA LYS A 179 19.00 -8.26 -5.27
C LYS A 179 19.78 -7.02 -5.71
N LEU A 180 19.98 -6.06 -4.82
CA LEU A 180 20.75 -4.84 -5.08
C LEU A 180 22.25 -5.09 -5.28
N LEU A 181 22.78 -6.19 -4.75
CA LEU A 181 24.14 -6.67 -5.04
C LEU A 181 24.23 -7.40 -6.38
N THR A 182 23.10 -7.90 -6.89
CA THR A 182 23.04 -8.65 -8.14
C THR A 182 23.00 -7.66 -9.28
N SER A 183 24.05 -7.62 -10.10
CA SER A 183 24.05 -6.75 -11.30
C SER A 183 23.10 -7.30 -12.37
N VAL A 184 22.60 -6.45 -13.28
CA VAL A 184 21.78 -6.88 -14.43
C VAL A 184 22.46 -8.02 -15.23
N GLN A 185 23.79 -7.99 -15.33
CA GLN A 185 24.60 -9.05 -15.96
C GLN A 185 24.57 -10.37 -15.17
N GLU A 186 24.54 -10.32 -13.83
CA GLU A 186 24.48 -11.50 -12.96
C GLU A 186 23.06 -12.06 -12.83
N GLU A 187 22.03 -11.21 -12.85
CA GLU A 187 20.64 -11.67 -12.97
C GLU A 187 20.44 -12.36 -14.32
N GLN A 188 20.96 -11.79 -15.42
CA GLN A 188 20.98 -12.47 -16.72
C GLN A 188 21.76 -13.79 -16.66
N GLN A 189 22.94 -13.84 -16.02
CA GLN A 189 23.67 -15.09 -15.85
C GLN A 189 22.96 -16.13 -14.96
N LEU A 190 22.20 -15.71 -13.94
CA LEU A 190 21.35 -16.59 -13.13
C LEU A 190 20.13 -17.09 -13.92
N ILE A 191 19.57 -16.26 -14.81
CA ILE A 191 18.52 -16.64 -15.75
C ILE A 191 19.06 -17.61 -16.82
N PHE A 192 20.30 -17.41 -17.29
CA PHE A 192 20.99 -18.31 -18.23
C PHE A 192 21.53 -19.60 -17.56
N GLN A 193 21.81 -19.58 -16.25
CA GLN A 193 22.19 -20.77 -15.47
C GLN A 193 20.99 -21.57 -14.97
N LYS A 194 19.77 -21.01 -15.04
CA LYS A 194 18.55 -21.81 -14.95
C LYS A 194 18.48 -22.66 -16.23
N PRO A 195 18.42 -24.00 -16.14
CA PRO A 195 18.53 -24.85 -17.32
C PRO A 195 17.29 -24.66 -18.21
N ALA A 196 17.43 -23.84 -19.25
CA ALA A 196 16.59 -23.89 -20.43
C ALA A 196 17.13 -25.01 -21.35
N PRO A 197 16.25 -25.80 -22.00
CA PRO A 197 16.64 -26.99 -22.73
C PRO A 197 17.57 -26.63 -23.90
N PRO A 198 18.73 -27.33 -24.07
CA PRO A 198 19.64 -27.07 -25.17
C PRO A 198 19.04 -27.52 -26.50
N SER A 199 19.45 -26.83 -27.58
CA SER A 199 18.86 -26.89 -28.91
C SER A 199 18.68 -28.31 -29.51
N PRO A 200 17.69 -28.51 -30.41
CA PRO A 200 17.21 -29.85 -30.77
C PRO A 200 18.13 -30.78 -31.57
N PRO A 201 18.91 -30.34 -32.59
CA PRO A 201 19.38 -31.29 -33.60
C PRO A 201 20.55 -32.18 -33.15
N GLN A 202 21.49 -31.66 -32.35
CA GLN A 202 22.65 -32.43 -31.88
C GLN A 202 22.29 -33.38 -30.73
N ASN A 203 21.38 -32.96 -29.84
CA ASN A 203 20.88 -33.82 -28.77
C ASN A 203 19.99 -34.93 -29.31
N LEU A 204 19.14 -34.66 -30.30
CA LEU A 204 18.35 -35.72 -30.97
C LEU A 204 19.24 -36.78 -31.62
N GLN A 205 20.35 -36.39 -32.26
CA GLN A 205 21.31 -37.35 -32.81
C GLN A 205 22.06 -38.14 -31.73
N HIS A 206 22.47 -37.49 -30.64
CA HIS A 206 23.15 -38.18 -29.54
C HIS A 206 22.19 -39.13 -28.79
N ILE A 207 20.93 -38.72 -28.59
CA ILE A 207 19.87 -39.54 -28.01
C ILE A 207 19.57 -40.72 -28.92
N ALA A 208 19.37 -40.51 -30.23
CA ALA A 208 19.15 -41.60 -31.18
C ALA A 208 20.32 -42.60 -31.20
N LEU A 209 21.57 -42.12 -31.16
CA LEU A 209 22.76 -42.97 -31.13
C LEU A 209 22.91 -43.72 -29.79
N GLN A 210 22.49 -43.14 -28.67
CA GLN A 210 22.43 -43.84 -27.38
C GLN A 210 21.29 -44.86 -27.32
N GLU A 211 20.11 -44.52 -27.85
CA GLU A 211 18.97 -45.42 -27.94
C GLU A 211 19.30 -46.64 -28.81
N GLU A 212 19.96 -46.44 -29.95
CA GLU A 212 20.42 -47.54 -30.80
C GLU A 212 21.38 -48.47 -30.05
N LYS A 213 22.37 -47.92 -29.33
CA LYS A 213 23.27 -48.71 -28.48
C LYS A 213 22.55 -49.49 -27.39
N ILE A 214 21.53 -48.89 -26.75
CA ILE A 214 20.73 -49.57 -25.72
C ILE A 214 19.89 -50.69 -26.34
N THR A 215 19.31 -50.49 -27.53
CA THR A 215 18.56 -51.54 -28.22
C THR A 215 19.43 -52.70 -28.67
N ALA A 216 20.66 -52.43 -29.13
CA ALA A 216 21.63 -53.47 -29.47
C ALA A 216 22.06 -54.27 -28.23
N ALA A 217 22.39 -53.60 -27.13
CA ALA A 217 22.76 -54.26 -25.88
C ALA A 217 21.60 -55.08 -25.28
N ARG A 218 20.35 -54.61 -25.40
CA ARG A 218 19.16 -55.38 -25.01
C ARG A 218 19.03 -56.66 -25.81
N LYS A 219 19.18 -56.60 -27.14
CA LYS A 219 19.12 -57.79 -28.00
C LYS A 219 20.20 -58.81 -27.65
N GLU A 220 21.42 -58.37 -27.37
CA GLU A 220 22.52 -59.24 -26.94
C GLU A 220 22.21 -59.93 -25.59
N ILE A 221 21.65 -59.18 -24.63
CA ILE A 221 21.22 -59.74 -23.34
C ILE A 221 20.07 -60.75 -23.55
N ASP A 222 19.09 -60.44 -24.39
CA ASP A 222 17.96 -61.33 -24.68
C ASP A 222 18.42 -62.63 -25.36
N GLU A 223 19.39 -62.56 -26.28
CA GLU A 223 20.01 -63.73 -26.90
C GLU A 223 20.77 -64.59 -25.88
N ARG A 224 21.52 -63.97 -24.96
CA ARG A 224 22.16 -64.67 -23.85
C ARG A 224 21.17 -65.36 -22.93
N ILE A 225 20.09 -64.67 -22.56
CA ILE A 225 19.01 -65.25 -21.73
C ILE A 225 18.38 -66.44 -22.45
N TYR A 226 18.16 -66.35 -23.76
CA TYR A 226 17.63 -67.46 -24.55
C TYR A 226 18.56 -68.67 -24.55
N LEU A 227 19.88 -68.46 -24.69
CA LEU A 227 20.87 -69.53 -24.62
C LEU A 227 20.94 -70.17 -23.23
N GLU A 228 21.07 -69.37 -22.17
CA GLU A 228 21.10 -69.85 -20.78
C GLU A 228 19.81 -70.60 -20.43
N LYS A 229 18.65 -70.11 -20.89
CA LYS A 229 17.37 -70.81 -20.70
C LYS A 229 17.34 -72.18 -21.37
N ASN A 230 17.90 -72.30 -22.57
CA ASN A 230 18.00 -73.59 -23.25
C ASN A 230 18.99 -74.54 -22.57
N GLU A 231 20.06 -74.03 -21.95
CA GLU A 231 20.96 -74.83 -21.12
C GLU A 231 20.27 -75.31 -19.84
N ILE A 232 19.49 -74.46 -19.17
CA ILE A 232 18.69 -74.85 -18.00
C ILE A 232 17.73 -75.99 -18.37
N ILE A 233 17.00 -75.87 -19.49
CA ILE A 233 16.09 -76.93 -19.94
C ILE A 233 16.84 -78.25 -20.21
N LYS A 234 18.03 -78.18 -20.83
CA LYS A 234 18.88 -79.37 -21.06
C LYS A 234 19.37 -80.00 -19.75
N LEU A 235 19.77 -79.18 -18.78
CA LEU A 235 20.22 -79.63 -17.47
C LEU A 235 19.06 -80.21 -16.64
N GLU A 236 17.88 -79.61 -16.69
CA GLU A 236 16.65 -80.14 -16.08
C GLU A 236 16.30 -81.51 -16.67
N HIS A 237 16.32 -81.65 -18.00
CA HIS A 237 16.08 -82.94 -18.66
C HIS A 237 17.14 -83.98 -18.26
N SER A 238 18.42 -83.58 -18.21
CA SER A 238 19.52 -84.45 -17.79
C SER A 238 19.40 -84.87 -16.32
N LEU A 239 18.95 -83.99 -15.43
CA LEU A 239 18.71 -84.33 -14.02
C LEU A 239 17.50 -85.26 -13.87
N GLN A 240 16.47 -85.07 -14.68
CA GLN A 240 15.28 -85.91 -14.68
C GLN A 240 15.54 -87.30 -15.28
N GLU A 241 16.44 -87.42 -16.26
CA GLU A 241 16.91 -88.70 -16.81
C GLU A 241 17.88 -89.44 -15.87
N ASN A 242 18.67 -88.72 -15.07
CA ASN A 242 19.63 -89.32 -14.13
C ASN A 242 19.03 -89.73 -12.76
N ASN A 243 17.72 -89.54 -12.54
CA ASN A 243 17.07 -89.99 -11.31
C ASN A 243 15.90 -90.98 -11.52
N PRO A 244 16.16 -92.25 -11.85
CA PRO A 244 15.12 -93.28 -11.86
C PRO A 244 14.85 -93.95 -10.50
N GLN A 245 15.45 -93.50 -9.38
CA GLN A 245 15.33 -94.26 -8.13
C GLN A 245 15.60 -93.45 -6.86
N GLU A 246 14.55 -92.86 -6.29
CA GLU A 246 14.38 -92.92 -4.83
C GLU A 246 12.98 -93.43 -4.49
N VAL A 247 13.01 -94.73 -4.22
CA VAL A 247 11.97 -95.56 -3.66
C VAL A 247 11.60 -95.07 -2.27
N SER A 248 10.30 -95.12 -2.01
CA SER A 248 9.63 -95.16 -0.72
C SER A 248 10.53 -95.47 0.49
N VAL A 249 10.58 -94.55 1.45
CA VAL A 249 10.81 -94.93 2.84
C VAL A 249 9.80 -94.22 3.72
N SER A 250 8.80 -94.99 4.14
CA SER A 250 7.94 -94.66 5.26
C SER A 250 8.75 -94.70 6.55
N PHE A 251 8.94 -93.56 7.22
CA PHE A 251 9.28 -93.53 8.64
C PHE A 251 8.20 -92.81 9.44
N ALA A 252 7.69 -93.54 10.42
CA ALA A 252 6.71 -93.10 11.39
C ALA A 252 7.31 -92.05 12.33
N ALA A 253 6.86 -90.79 12.21
CA ALA A 253 7.03 -89.72 13.19
C ALA A 253 5.89 -88.69 13.04
N LYS A 254 4.64 -89.12 13.29
CA LYS A 254 3.43 -88.35 12.94
C LYS A 254 2.95 -87.31 13.98
N GLN A 255 3.71 -86.97 15.03
CA GLN A 255 3.15 -86.08 16.08
C GLN A 255 3.71 -84.65 16.19
N PRO A 256 4.95 -84.29 15.79
CA PRO A 256 5.36 -82.87 15.72
C PRO A 256 5.05 -82.19 14.38
N HIS A 257 5.02 -82.97 13.30
CA HIS A 257 5.01 -82.42 11.93
C HIS A 257 3.64 -81.90 11.50
N ILE A 258 2.55 -82.48 12.03
CA ILE A 258 1.17 -82.08 11.72
C ILE A 258 0.86 -80.71 12.35
N MET A 259 1.29 -80.45 13.58
CA MET A 259 1.10 -79.14 14.24
C MET A 259 1.92 -78.02 13.59
N LEU A 260 3.12 -78.31 13.08
CA LEU A 260 3.91 -77.33 12.32
C LEU A 260 3.26 -77.01 10.97
N SER A 261 2.67 -78.01 10.30
CA SER A 261 1.94 -77.84 9.04
C SER A 261 0.66 -77.03 9.21
N GLU A 262 -0.12 -77.29 10.27
CA GLU A 262 -1.33 -76.51 10.58
C GLU A 262 -1.02 -75.05 10.91
N LYS A 263 0.04 -74.78 11.68
CA LYS A 263 0.52 -73.40 11.91
C LYS A 263 0.98 -72.74 10.62
N GLN A 264 1.67 -73.47 9.76
CA GLN A 264 2.13 -72.94 8.47
C GLN A 264 0.96 -72.64 7.52
N ALA A 265 -0.10 -73.45 7.54
CA ALA A 265 -1.33 -73.19 6.80
C ALA A 265 -2.10 -71.98 7.37
N SER A 266 -2.18 -71.84 8.69
CA SER A 266 -2.77 -70.68 9.37
C SER A 266 -2.04 -69.38 9.01
N MET A 267 -0.71 -69.38 9.02
CA MET A 267 0.09 -68.21 8.65
C MET A 267 -0.07 -67.85 7.16
N LYS A 268 -0.17 -68.84 6.27
CA LYS A 268 -0.45 -68.60 4.84
C LYS A 268 -1.83 -67.98 4.64
N GLN A 269 -2.85 -68.49 5.34
CA GLN A 269 -4.19 -67.94 5.30
C GLN A 269 -4.23 -66.49 5.82
N GLU A 270 -3.49 -66.18 6.89
CA GLU A 270 -3.36 -64.81 7.41
C GLU A 270 -2.63 -63.90 6.41
N MET A 271 -1.56 -64.38 5.76
CA MET A 271 -0.90 -63.67 4.66
C MET A 271 -1.86 -63.37 3.51
N ASP A 272 -2.70 -64.34 3.12
CA ASP A 272 -3.67 -64.17 2.04
C ASP A 272 -4.76 -63.17 2.44
N GLN A 273 -5.25 -63.23 3.68
CA GLN A 273 -6.20 -62.25 4.23
C GLN A 273 -5.61 -60.83 4.26
N LEU A 274 -4.37 -60.69 4.74
CA LEU A 274 -3.67 -59.40 4.76
C LEU A 274 -3.41 -58.87 3.34
N ASN A 275 -3.09 -59.74 2.38
CA ASN A 275 -2.95 -59.36 0.97
C ASN A 275 -4.28 -58.87 0.38
N VAL A 276 -5.40 -59.52 0.70
CA VAL A 276 -6.74 -59.06 0.27
C VAL A 276 -7.07 -57.70 0.89
N GLN A 277 -6.81 -57.52 2.19
CA GLN A 277 -7.01 -56.24 2.88
C GLN A 277 -6.14 -55.12 2.27
N LEU A 278 -4.86 -55.41 2.00
CA LEU A 278 -3.94 -54.47 1.37
C LEU A 278 -4.43 -54.05 -0.02
N ASN A 279 -4.85 -55.02 -0.85
CA ASN A 279 -5.39 -54.73 -2.18
C ASN A 279 -6.67 -53.90 -2.13
N ASN A 280 -7.55 -54.15 -1.15
CA ASN A 280 -8.76 -53.35 -0.93
C ASN A 280 -8.40 -51.91 -0.54
N LEU A 281 -7.48 -51.72 0.41
CA LEU A 281 -7.00 -50.39 0.81
C LEU A 281 -6.35 -49.63 -0.36
N ILE A 282 -5.57 -50.30 -1.20
CA ILE A 282 -4.98 -49.70 -2.40
C ILE A 282 -6.07 -49.23 -3.37
N LEU A 283 -7.13 -50.03 -3.58
CA LEU A 283 -8.25 -49.66 -4.44
C LEU A 283 -9.05 -48.49 -3.87
N GLU A 284 -9.32 -48.48 -2.57
CA GLU A 284 -9.99 -47.38 -1.89
C GLU A 284 -9.19 -46.08 -1.96
N ASN A 285 -7.88 -46.14 -1.70
CA ASN A 285 -7.00 -44.98 -1.79
C ASN A 285 -6.96 -44.43 -3.24
N ARG A 286 -6.83 -45.30 -4.24
CA ARG A 286 -6.92 -44.88 -5.66
C ARG A 286 -8.25 -44.21 -6.01
N ARG A 287 -9.37 -44.64 -5.42
CA ARG A 287 -10.68 -43.99 -5.62
C ARG A 287 -10.73 -42.62 -4.93
N ALA A 288 -10.22 -42.53 -3.70
CA ALA A 288 -10.15 -41.27 -2.96
C ALA A 288 -9.25 -40.25 -3.67
N GLU A 289 -8.08 -40.67 -4.17
CA GLU A 289 -7.18 -39.81 -4.94
C GLU A 289 -7.83 -39.29 -6.23
N LYS A 290 -8.59 -40.12 -6.95
CA LYS A 290 -9.33 -39.67 -8.14
C LYS A 290 -10.39 -38.63 -7.79
N ALA A 291 -11.18 -38.89 -6.75
CA ALA A 291 -12.19 -37.94 -6.28
C ALA A 291 -11.56 -36.61 -5.85
N LEU A 292 -10.42 -36.65 -5.15
CA LEU A 292 -9.68 -35.45 -4.77
C LEU A 292 -9.19 -34.68 -6.00
N LYS A 293 -8.62 -35.35 -7.00
CA LYS A 293 -8.18 -34.70 -8.25
C LYS A 293 -9.35 -34.03 -8.97
N GLU A 294 -10.49 -34.69 -9.10
CA GLU A 294 -11.69 -34.11 -9.70
C GLU A 294 -12.18 -32.87 -8.93
N THR A 295 -12.09 -32.86 -7.60
CA THR A 295 -12.43 -31.67 -6.81
C THR A 295 -11.41 -30.56 -6.96
N CYS A 296 -10.11 -30.88 -7.03
CA CYS A 296 -9.07 -29.89 -7.29
C CYS A 296 -9.24 -29.26 -8.66
N GLU A 297 -9.46 -30.05 -9.71
CA GLU A 297 -9.70 -29.57 -11.07
C GLU A 297 -10.91 -28.62 -11.13
N LYS A 298 -12.01 -28.95 -10.43
CA LYS A 298 -13.17 -28.06 -10.34
C LYS A 298 -12.84 -26.72 -9.68
N VAL A 299 -12.12 -26.76 -8.56
CA VAL A 299 -11.71 -25.54 -7.85
C VAL A 299 -10.74 -24.72 -8.69
N GLU A 300 -9.80 -25.35 -9.38
CA GLU A 300 -8.87 -24.70 -10.31
C GLU A 300 -9.62 -23.99 -11.44
N THR A 301 -10.60 -24.65 -12.06
CA THR A 301 -11.43 -24.01 -13.10
C THR A 301 -12.26 -22.84 -12.58
N GLU A 302 -12.77 -22.90 -11.34
CA GLU A 302 -13.49 -21.79 -10.73
C GLU A 302 -12.54 -20.61 -10.42
N ILE A 303 -11.32 -20.90 -9.95
CA ILE A 303 -10.30 -19.87 -9.74
C ILE A 303 -9.93 -19.21 -11.07
N GLU A 304 -9.71 -19.97 -12.13
CA GLU A 304 -9.43 -19.43 -13.47
C GLU A 304 -10.57 -18.56 -13.99
N PHE A 305 -11.83 -19.00 -13.82
CA PHE A 305 -13.01 -18.21 -14.19
C PHE A 305 -13.09 -16.90 -13.40
N LEU A 306 -12.86 -16.94 -12.09
CA LEU A 306 -12.90 -15.76 -11.23
C LEU A 306 -11.77 -14.77 -11.58
N LEU A 307 -10.58 -15.27 -11.90
CA LEU A 307 -9.45 -14.44 -12.34
C LEU A 307 -9.76 -13.77 -13.68
N GLN A 308 -10.26 -14.51 -14.67
CA GLN A 308 -10.65 -13.94 -15.97
C GLN A 308 -11.73 -12.87 -15.83
N ARG A 309 -12.72 -13.10 -14.97
CA ARG A 309 -13.76 -12.10 -14.71
C ARG A 309 -13.19 -10.85 -14.05
N PHE A 310 -12.31 -11.02 -13.07
CA PHE A 310 -11.65 -9.91 -12.41
C PHE A 310 -10.81 -9.10 -13.39
N ASP A 311 -10.01 -9.76 -14.22
CA ASP A 311 -9.16 -9.09 -15.22
C ASP A 311 -10.02 -8.30 -16.22
N ALA A 312 -11.13 -8.87 -16.69
CA ALA A 312 -12.07 -8.20 -17.60
C ALA A 312 -12.74 -6.98 -16.94
N GLU A 313 -13.18 -7.10 -15.68
CA GLU A 313 -13.78 -6.00 -14.92
C GLU A 313 -12.76 -4.90 -14.64
N MET A 314 -11.50 -5.25 -14.36
CA MET A 314 -10.41 -4.29 -14.21
C MET A 314 -10.11 -3.55 -15.51
N GLU A 315 -10.14 -4.22 -16.66
CA GLU A 315 -9.96 -3.61 -17.98
C GLU A 315 -11.11 -2.66 -18.33
N GLU A 316 -12.36 -3.06 -18.08
CA GLU A 316 -13.55 -2.22 -18.28
C GLU A 316 -13.50 -0.96 -17.40
N ASN A 317 -13.22 -1.13 -16.09
CA ASN A 317 -13.08 -0.01 -15.16
C ASN A 317 -11.94 0.94 -15.57
N GLN A 318 -10.81 0.40 -16.05
CA GLN A 318 -9.70 1.21 -16.52
C GLN A 318 -10.10 2.03 -17.76
N ALA A 319 -10.80 1.42 -18.72
CA ALA A 319 -11.30 2.12 -19.90
C ALA A 319 -12.32 3.21 -19.54
N GLU A 320 -13.22 2.96 -18.59
CA GLU A 320 -14.18 3.95 -18.10
C GLU A 320 -13.49 5.13 -17.39
N LEU A 321 -12.47 4.85 -16.58
CA LEU A 321 -11.67 5.90 -15.95
C LEU A 321 -10.94 6.75 -16.99
N GLU A 322 -10.32 6.13 -17.99
CA GLU A 322 -9.64 6.85 -19.08
C GLU A 322 -10.63 7.73 -19.87
N LEU A 323 -11.82 7.22 -20.18
CA LEU A 323 -12.87 8.00 -20.82
C LEU A 323 -13.28 9.21 -19.97
N ASN A 324 -13.58 8.99 -18.68
CA ASN A 324 -13.95 10.06 -17.75
C ASN A 324 -12.83 11.12 -17.63
N THR A 325 -11.56 10.72 -17.64
CA THR A 325 -10.45 11.70 -17.61
C THR A 325 -10.45 12.59 -18.84
N ILE A 326 -10.67 12.02 -20.04
CA ILE A 326 -10.76 12.79 -21.28
C ILE A 326 -11.96 13.74 -21.25
N GLU A 327 -13.11 13.30 -20.72
CA GLU A 327 -14.29 14.16 -20.60
C GLU A 327 -14.07 15.31 -19.63
N ASN A 328 -13.46 15.06 -18.46
CA ASN A 328 -13.12 16.09 -17.49
C ASN A 328 -12.14 17.12 -18.08
N GLU A 329 -11.12 16.69 -18.82
CA GLU A 329 -10.19 17.59 -19.50
C GLU A 329 -10.91 18.48 -20.52
N ARG A 330 -11.82 17.90 -21.32
CA ARG A 330 -12.65 18.65 -22.27
C ARG A 330 -13.54 19.68 -21.55
N GLU A 331 -14.19 19.30 -20.45
CA GLU A 331 -15.03 20.20 -19.66
C GLU A 331 -14.22 21.34 -19.03
N GLU A 332 -13.02 21.05 -18.53
CA GLU A 332 -12.10 22.06 -17.99
C GLU A 332 -11.67 23.07 -19.06
N GLU A 333 -11.40 22.61 -20.28
CA GLU A 333 -11.14 23.49 -21.42
C GLU A 333 -12.34 24.37 -21.76
N GLU A 334 -13.55 23.81 -21.76
CA GLU A 334 -14.78 24.56 -22.03
C GLU A 334 -15.04 25.62 -20.96
N LEU A 335 -14.84 25.28 -19.68
CA LEU A 335 -14.92 26.22 -18.56
C LEU A 335 -13.91 27.36 -18.73
N SER A 336 -12.65 27.06 -19.03
CA SER A 336 -11.62 28.07 -19.24
C SER A 336 -11.94 28.98 -20.44
N ARG A 337 -12.55 28.43 -21.50
CA ARG A 337 -13.00 29.22 -22.66
C ARG A 337 -14.15 30.16 -22.30
N LEU A 338 -15.07 29.75 -21.44
CA LEU A 338 -16.23 30.54 -21.02
C LEU A 338 -15.91 31.57 -19.93
N GLU A 339 -14.93 31.29 -19.06
CA GLU A 339 -14.56 32.16 -17.95
C GLU A 339 -14.18 33.58 -18.44
N LYS A 340 -13.37 33.67 -19.49
CA LYS A 340 -12.94 34.96 -20.07
C LYS A 340 -14.11 35.85 -20.51
N PRO A 341 -15.05 35.40 -21.37
CA PRO A 341 -16.19 36.22 -21.75
C PRO A 341 -17.12 36.53 -20.58
N PHE A 342 -17.24 35.64 -19.58
CA PHE A 342 -18.02 35.94 -18.37
C PHE A 342 -17.40 37.08 -17.55
N SER A 343 -16.07 37.09 -17.35
CA SER A 343 -15.40 38.20 -16.67
C SER A 343 -15.61 39.53 -17.39
N VAL A 344 -15.47 39.52 -18.73
CA VAL A 344 -15.71 40.73 -19.55
C VAL A 344 -17.16 41.20 -19.44
N LEU A 345 -18.12 40.29 -19.50
CA LEU A 345 -19.54 40.62 -19.40
C LEU A 345 -19.90 41.16 -18.00
N GLU A 346 -19.27 40.66 -16.94
CA GLU A 346 -19.45 41.15 -15.58
C GLU A 346 -18.92 42.58 -15.42
N GLU A 347 -17.74 42.89 -15.98
CA GLU A 347 -17.21 44.25 -16.04
C GLU A 347 -18.17 45.19 -16.78
N GLU A 348 -18.65 44.79 -17.96
CA GLU A 348 -19.61 45.58 -18.75
C GLU A 348 -20.93 45.83 -17.99
N TYR A 349 -21.43 44.81 -17.29
CA TYR A 349 -22.64 44.93 -16.47
C TYR A 349 -22.46 45.94 -15.33
N ASN A 350 -21.34 45.88 -14.62
CA ASN A 350 -21.02 46.81 -13.54
C ASN A 350 -20.88 48.25 -14.06
N ASP A 351 -20.22 48.41 -15.21
CA ASP A 351 -20.10 49.67 -15.93
C ASP A 351 -21.46 50.31 -16.26
N ILE A 352 -22.41 49.49 -16.73
CA ILE A 352 -23.78 49.94 -17.03
C ILE A 352 -24.49 50.34 -15.74
N LEU A 353 -24.32 49.57 -14.66
CA LEU A 353 -24.94 49.87 -13.37
C LEU A 353 -24.43 51.20 -12.81
N GLU A 354 -23.13 51.44 -12.83
CA GLU A 354 -22.52 52.70 -12.38
C GLU A 354 -22.98 53.89 -13.22
N LYS A 355 -23.02 53.75 -14.56
CA LYS A 355 -23.53 54.79 -15.46
C LYS A 355 -24.99 55.16 -15.14
N ARG A 356 -25.83 54.18 -14.81
CA ARG A 356 -27.23 54.42 -14.41
C ARG A 356 -27.32 55.17 -13.09
N GLN A 357 -26.53 54.78 -12.09
CA GLN A 357 -26.48 55.46 -10.79
C GLN A 357 -26.02 56.92 -10.92
N LEU A 358 -24.92 57.17 -11.64
CA LEU A 358 -24.42 58.53 -11.87
C LEU A 358 -25.42 59.39 -12.66
N ALA A 359 -26.15 58.81 -13.61
CA ALA A 359 -27.19 59.53 -14.33
C ALA A 359 -28.38 59.91 -13.43
N GLU A 360 -28.75 59.04 -12.48
CA GLU A 360 -29.77 59.34 -11.48
C GLU A 360 -29.34 60.43 -10.51
N GLU A 361 -28.12 60.35 -9.99
CA GLU A 361 -27.56 61.38 -9.11
C GLU A 361 -27.48 62.75 -9.80
N LYS A 362 -27.07 62.80 -11.07
CA LYS A 362 -27.06 64.03 -11.86
C LYS A 362 -28.47 64.59 -12.04
N ARG A 363 -29.45 63.75 -12.37
CA ARG A 363 -30.87 64.18 -12.46
C ARG A 363 -31.35 64.76 -11.13
N GLU A 364 -31.01 64.13 -10.01
CA GLU A 364 -31.37 64.67 -8.69
C GLU A 364 -30.68 65.99 -8.37
N GLN A 365 -29.40 66.13 -8.68
CA GLN A 365 -28.65 67.37 -8.49
C GLN A 365 -29.24 68.51 -9.32
N GLU A 366 -29.54 68.27 -10.59
CA GLU A 366 -30.19 69.23 -11.48
C GLU A 366 -31.57 69.64 -10.95
N MET A 367 -32.37 68.68 -10.45
CA MET A 367 -33.66 68.96 -9.83
C MET A 367 -33.53 69.81 -8.56
N ARG A 368 -32.53 69.53 -7.70
CA ARG A 368 -32.25 70.34 -6.51
C ARG A 368 -31.81 71.75 -6.88
N GLU A 369 -30.93 71.89 -7.87
CA GLU A 369 -30.50 73.20 -8.37
C GLU A 369 -31.66 74.00 -8.96
N LEU A 370 -32.50 73.36 -9.78
CA LEU A 370 -33.67 73.99 -10.37
C LEU A 370 -34.67 74.42 -9.31
N ALA A 371 -34.89 73.60 -8.27
CA ALA A 371 -35.73 73.97 -7.13
C ALA A 371 -35.18 75.18 -6.38
N LEU A 372 -33.85 75.26 -6.17
CA LEU A 372 -33.20 76.41 -5.56
C LEU A 372 -33.35 77.67 -6.42
N LYS A 373 -33.04 77.59 -7.73
CA LYS A 373 -33.21 78.69 -8.69
C LYS A 373 -34.67 79.16 -8.76
N THR A 374 -35.62 78.23 -8.71
CA THR A 374 -37.06 78.55 -8.69
C THR A 374 -37.45 79.27 -7.39
N ARG A 375 -36.98 78.79 -6.23
CA ARG A 375 -37.24 79.42 -4.93
C ARG A 375 -36.68 80.83 -4.85
N THR A 376 -35.46 81.06 -5.32
CA THR A 376 -34.87 82.41 -5.35
C THR A 376 -35.60 83.34 -6.31
N ALA A 377 -36.00 82.85 -7.48
CA ALA A 377 -36.82 83.62 -8.43
C ALA A 377 -38.18 84.01 -7.83
N ILE A 378 -38.87 83.10 -7.13
CA ILE A 378 -40.14 83.39 -6.44
C ILE A 378 -39.94 84.50 -5.39
N LEU A 379 -38.88 84.42 -4.58
CA LEU A 379 -38.57 85.44 -3.57
C LEU A 379 -38.28 86.80 -4.20
N ALA A 380 -37.47 86.85 -5.26
CA ALA A 380 -37.15 88.09 -5.97
C ALA A 380 -38.41 88.71 -6.59
N GLN A 381 -39.24 87.90 -7.24
CA GLN A 381 -40.52 88.35 -7.80
C GLN A 381 -41.47 88.85 -6.72
N ALA A 382 -41.61 88.15 -5.59
CA ALA A 382 -42.44 88.55 -4.47
C ALA A 382 -41.97 89.89 -3.87
N TRP A 383 -40.65 90.06 -3.70
CA TRP A 383 -40.06 91.30 -3.24
C TRP A 383 -40.34 92.47 -4.20
N TRP A 384 -40.16 92.26 -5.51
CA TRP A 384 -40.46 93.27 -6.53
C TRP A 384 -41.94 93.64 -6.59
N ARG A 385 -42.84 92.64 -6.60
CA ARG A 385 -44.30 92.87 -6.53
C ARG A 385 -44.68 93.65 -5.27
N GLY A 386 -44.08 93.33 -4.13
CA GLY A 386 -44.25 94.06 -2.87
C GLY A 386 -43.73 95.50 -2.96
N TYR A 387 -42.54 95.72 -3.50
CA TYR A 387 -41.95 97.05 -3.70
C TYR A 387 -42.79 97.90 -4.64
N SER A 388 -43.20 97.35 -5.79
CA SER A 388 -44.06 98.00 -6.77
C SER A 388 -45.39 98.44 -6.16
N THR A 389 -46.05 97.55 -5.41
CA THR A 389 -47.30 97.86 -4.68
C THR A 389 -47.09 98.99 -3.67
N ARG A 390 -46.03 98.93 -2.85
CA ARG A 390 -45.70 99.99 -1.88
C ARG A 390 -45.40 101.33 -2.57
N LYS A 391 -44.69 101.32 -3.70
CA LYS A 391 -44.40 102.51 -4.50
C LYS A 391 -45.68 103.10 -5.09
N ALA A 392 -46.57 102.27 -5.63
CA ALA A 392 -47.87 102.69 -6.14
C ALA A 392 -48.76 103.29 -5.03
N LEU A 393 -48.78 102.68 -3.84
CA LEU A 393 -49.50 103.23 -2.68
C LEU A 393 -48.89 104.56 -2.21
N LYS A 394 -47.56 104.70 -2.14
CA LYS A 394 -46.90 105.98 -1.83
C LYS A 394 -47.27 107.08 -2.84
N ASN A 395 -47.31 106.74 -4.13
CA ASN A 395 -47.72 107.69 -5.17
C ASN A 395 -49.22 108.08 -5.04
N LYS A 396 -50.10 107.13 -4.70
CA LYS A 396 -51.52 107.41 -4.41
C LYS A 396 -51.72 108.27 -3.14
N VAL A 397 -50.90 108.07 -2.11
CA VAL A 397 -50.95 108.91 -0.88
C VAL A 397 -50.45 110.33 -1.18
N LYS A 398 -49.39 110.49 -1.99
CA LYS A 398 -48.92 111.82 -2.45
C LYS A 398 -49.99 112.54 -3.30
N SER A 399 -50.69 111.84 -4.20
CA SER A 399 -51.76 112.48 -5.00
C SER A 399 -53.00 112.86 -4.15
N LYS A 400 -53.34 112.09 -3.11
CA LYS A 400 -54.39 112.45 -2.14
C LYS A 400 -54.00 113.64 -1.26
N LYS A 401 -52.72 113.80 -0.88
CA LYS A 401 -52.25 114.96 -0.09
C LYS A 401 -52.25 116.26 -0.90
N ALA A 402 -51.94 116.21 -2.20
CA ALA A 402 -52.03 117.37 -3.10
C ALA A 402 -53.47 117.88 -3.33
N LYS A 403 -54.50 117.05 -3.10
CA LYS A 403 -55.92 117.43 -3.25
C LYS A 403 -56.55 118.06 -1.99
N LYS A 404 -55.85 118.12 -0.85
CA LYS A 404 -56.37 118.63 0.44
C LYS A 404 -55.93 120.07 0.78
N GLY A 405 -55.57 120.87 -0.22
CA GLY A 405 -55.14 122.28 -0.08
C GLY A 405 -55.98 123.31 -0.84
N LYS A 406 -57.16 122.95 -1.37
CA LYS A 406 -58.04 123.89 -2.09
C LYS A 406 -59.38 124.03 -1.36
N LYS A 407 -59.36 124.71 -0.22
CA LYS A 407 -60.53 125.33 0.45
C LYS A 407 -60.07 126.23 1.62
N LYS A 408 -59.65 127.44 1.30
CA LYS A 408 -60.19 128.72 1.78
C LYS A 408 -59.48 129.84 1.04
#